data_AF-A0A3D1LE44-F1
#
_entry.id   AF-A0A3D1LE44-F1
#
_cell.length_a   1.000
_cell.length_b   1.000
_cell.length_c   1.000
_cell.angle_alpha   90.00
_cell.angle_beta   90.00
_cell.angle_gamma   90.00
#
_symmetry.space_group_name_H-M   'P 1'
#
loop_
_entity.id
_entity.type
_entity.pdbx_description
1 polymer ?
#
loop_
_entity_poly.entity_id
_entity_poly.type
_entity_poly.pdbx_seq_one_letter_code
_entity_poly.pdbx_strand_id
1 'polypeptide(L)'
;SCGKCRVKILEGTVESTPTHHISEEDYAAGWRLSCASKPASDVVVQVPDIASAYQSRMKTADLSTGEEVATFNKLQEDIRAAGVEISCDFVSAVLELSEPTLDDTMPDTERLELAAQAAFDGCTEVKLTYHTVKKLAKTLREANFKVQIAGTLDMGVLTVMDVTGKLDAPMIGCAIDIGTTTVTGVLLNLETGELVAKASSGNGQIRYGADVINRIIEQSKPGGVKRLQDAILKETLVPLTAVMCKSAGITADRIFRASVASNTTMNHLLLGVDANPVRMEPYIPTFFQWRGMVAKDLGFVANPDAEILIAPNIGSYVGGDITAGTFASLIWNKDEFSLFIDLGTNGELVFGNRDFMMSCACSAGPAFEGGDISCGMRATDGAVEAVEIDRDSMEPKLTIVGDAGQKPVGICGSGIIDVIAELYRTSIISSKGQFV
;
A
#
# COMPACT_ATOMS: atom_id res chain seq x y z
N SER A 1 8.74 -2.00 27.46
CA SER A 1 8.92 -1.05 26.33
C SER A 1 9.29 -1.86 25.08
N CYS A 2 9.33 -1.27 23.88
CA CYS A 2 9.58 -2.01 22.63
C CYS A 2 10.94 -1.70 21.98
N GLY A 3 11.79 -0.89 22.62
CA GLY A 3 13.11 -0.50 22.08
C GLY A 3 13.12 0.50 20.90
N LYS A 4 11.98 0.71 20.22
CA LYS A 4 11.90 1.48 18.96
C LYS A 4 11.97 3.02 19.12
N CYS A 5 11.73 3.53 20.32
CA CYS A 5 11.61 4.96 20.59
C CYS A 5 12.96 5.61 21.00
N ARG A 6 14.10 5.12 20.46
CA ARG A 6 15.45 5.60 20.82
C ARG A 6 15.64 7.07 20.43
N VAL A 7 16.16 7.87 21.35
CA VAL A 7 16.61 9.26 21.16
C VAL A 7 17.93 9.46 21.87
N LYS A 8 18.77 10.38 21.39
CA LYS A 8 20.00 10.76 22.07
C LYS A 8 19.84 12.15 22.68
N ILE A 9 20.11 12.26 23.97
CA ILE A 9 20.10 13.56 24.66
C ILE A 9 21.39 14.29 24.28
N LEU A 10 21.26 15.46 23.66
CA LEU A 10 22.38 16.32 23.31
C LEU A 10 22.65 17.34 24.43
N GLU A 11 21.59 17.93 24.98
CA GLU A 11 21.65 18.91 26.05
C GLU A 11 20.45 18.74 27.00
N GLY A 12 20.61 19.15 28.26
CA GLY A 12 19.57 19.09 29.28
C GLY A 12 19.49 17.76 30.04
N THR A 13 18.54 17.68 30.98
CA THR A 13 18.38 16.57 31.90
C THR A 13 17.03 15.88 31.70
N VAL A 14 17.05 14.55 31.63
CA VAL A 14 15.84 13.71 31.55
C VAL A 14 15.83 12.71 32.70
N GLU A 15 14.67 12.57 33.33
CA GLU A 15 14.38 11.43 34.19
C GLU A 15 14.01 10.25 33.29
N SER A 16 14.82 9.20 33.29
CA SER A 16 14.58 8.00 32.51
C SER A 16 14.88 6.77 33.34
N THR A 17 14.03 5.75 33.20
CA THR A 17 14.29 4.45 33.80
C THR A 17 15.12 3.62 32.82
N PRO A 18 16.26 3.03 33.23
CA PRO A 18 17.01 2.09 32.40
C PRO A 18 16.12 0.92 31.97
N THR A 19 16.23 0.50 30.71
CA THR A 19 15.48 -0.63 30.17
C THR A 19 16.45 -1.59 29.50
N HIS A 20 16.11 -2.88 29.44
CA HIS A 20 16.94 -3.91 28.80
C HIS A 20 17.20 -3.69 27.29
N HIS A 21 16.54 -2.72 26.65
CA HIS A 21 16.75 -2.38 25.23
C HIS A 21 17.84 -1.33 24.98
N ILE A 22 18.42 -0.74 26.03
CA ILE A 22 19.55 0.19 25.93
C ILE A 22 20.68 -0.38 26.77
N SER A 23 21.82 -0.65 26.13
CA SER A 23 23.02 -1.11 26.83
C SER A 23 23.52 -0.04 27.80
N GLU A 24 24.30 -0.43 28.81
CA GLU A 24 24.88 0.56 29.73
C GLU A 24 25.78 1.56 29.02
N GLU A 25 26.49 1.12 27.97
CA GLU A 25 27.33 1.98 27.13
C GLU A 25 26.49 3.01 26.36
N ASP A 26 25.40 2.58 25.71
CA ASP A 26 24.49 3.50 25.02
C ASP A 26 23.81 4.46 26.00
N TYR A 27 23.45 3.97 27.18
CA TYR A 27 22.87 4.81 28.24
C TYR A 27 23.89 5.84 28.74
N ALA A 28 25.16 5.48 28.90
CA ALA A 28 26.23 6.41 29.24
C ALA A 28 26.48 7.43 28.11
N ALA A 29 26.34 7.02 26.84
CA ALA A 29 26.46 7.88 25.67
C ALA A 29 25.25 8.81 25.43
N GLY A 30 24.28 8.83 26.35
CA GLY A 30 23.12 9.73 26.30
C GLY A 30 21.91 9.17 25.56
N TRP A 31 21.91 7.90 25.15
CA TRP A 31 20.74 7.27 24.51
C TRP A 31 19.67 6.92 25.53
N ARG A 32 18.42 7.24 25.20
CA ARG A 32 17.24 7.00 26.02
C ARG A 32 16.08 6.49 25.16
N LEU A 33 15.13 5.81 25.79
CA LEU A 33 13.84 5.52 25.17
C LEU A 33 12.91 6.71 25.46
N SER A 34 12.50 7.47 24.44
CA SER A 34 11.67 8.66 24.59
C SER A 34 10.35 8.34 25.31
N CYS A 35 9.76 7.19 24.99
CA CYS A 35 8.55 6.68 25.59
C CYS A 35 8.68 6.27 27.08
N ALA A 36 9.90 6.22 27.61
CA ALA A 36 10.20 5.93 29.01
C ALA A 36 10.99 7.06 29.71
N SER A 37 11.03 8.25 29.10
CA SER A 37 11.78 9.42 29.58
C SER A 37 10.86 10.62 29.81
N LYS A 38 11.12 11.39 30.86
CA LYS A 38 10.42 12.64 31.18
C LYS A 38 11.44 13.78 31.29
N PRO A 39 11.24 14.93 30.60
CA PRO A 39 12.15 16.06 30.70
C PRO A 39 12.09 16.69 32.10
N ALA A 40 13.26 16.98 32.67
CA ALA A 40 13.43 17.66 33.96
C ALA A 40 14.00 19.09 33.81
N SER A 41 14.42 19.45 32.60
CA SER A 41 14.84 20.80 32.20
C SER A 41 14.40 21.08 30.76
N ASP A 42 14.84 22.20 30.18
CA ASP A 42 14.89 22.33 28.72
C ASP A 42 15.88 21.28 28.18
N VAL A 43 15.46 20.51 27.18
CA VAL A 43 16.23 19.37 26.66
C VAL A 43 16.32 19.49 25.14
N VAL A 44 17.53 19.35 24.60
CA VAL A 44 17.77 19.18 23.17
C VAL A 44 18.02 17.71 22.91
N VAL A 45 17.21 17.11 22.04
CA VAL A 45 17.31 15.69 21.69
C VAL A 45 17.61 15.52 20.21
N GLN A 46 18.61 14.70 19.91
CA GLN A 46 18.80 14.14 18.59
C GLN A 46 17.85 12.96 18.48
N VAL A 47 16.80 13.11 17.67
CA VAL A 47 16.00 11.99 17.22
C VAL A 47 16.87 11.29 16.16
N PRO A 48 17.37 10.06 16.39
CA PRO A 48 17.94 9.28 15.30
C PRO A 48 16.89 9.24 14.22
N ASP A 49 17.31 9.32 12.97
CA ASP A 49 16.47 9.56 11.82
C ASP A 49 15.51 8.39 11.58
N ILE A 50 14.57 8.12 12.48
CA ILE A 50 13.56 7.08 12.37
C ILE A 50 12.43 7.68 11.55
N ALA A 51 12.00 8.91 11.84
CA ALA A 51 11.02 9.64 11.05
C ALA A 51 11.53 9.99 9.64
N SER A 52 12.79 10.42 9.51
CA SER A 52 13.40 10.57 8.18
C SER A 52 13.77 9.21 7.56
N ALA A 53 14.12 8.15 8.31
CA ALA A 53 14.28 6.80 7.75
C ALA A 53 12.98 6.26 7.13
N TYR A 54 11.81 6.64 7.65
CA TYR A 54 10.55 6.26 7.03
C TYR A 54 10.31 7.01 5.70
N GLN A 55 10.64 8.30 5.61
CA GLN A 55 10.56 9.07 4.35
C GLN A 55 11.68 8.72 3.35
N SER A 56 12.87 8.36 3.83
CA SER A 56 14.06 8.05 3.01
C SER A 56 14.18 6.58 2.59
N ARG A 57 13.23 5.71 3.00
CA ARG A 57 13.14 4.31 2.55
C ARG A 57 12.00 4.07 1.57
N MET A 58 11.50 5.11 0.91
CA MET A 58 10.55 4.90 -0.17
C MET A 58 11.28 4.22 -1.33
N LYS A 59 10.96 2.94 -1.55
CA LYS A 59 11.59 2.14 -2.58
C LYS A 59 10.74 2.25 -3.83
N THR A 60 11.28 2.87 -4.86
CA THR A 60 10.80 2.69 -6.23
C THR A 60 11.35 1.36 -6.74
N ALA A 61 10.47 0.48 -7.20
CA ALA A 61 10.92 -0.70 -7.92
C ALA A 61 11.15 -0.28 -9.37
N ASP A 62 12.31 -0.65 -9.91
CA ASP A 62 12.56 -0.51 -11.33
C ASP A 62 11.86 -1.65 -12.06
N LEU A 63 10.82 -1.32 -12.83
CA LEU A 63 10.09 -2.30 -13.64
C LEU A 63 10.92 -2.75 -14.87
N SER A 64 12.10 -2.17 -15.10
CA SER A 64 12.97 -2.50 -16.24
C SER A 64 13.53 -3.93 -16.23
N THR A 65 13.57 -4.59 -15.07
CA THR A 65 14.06 -5.98 -14.94
C THR A 65 13.12 -6.99 -15.60
N GLY A 66 11.86 -6.61 -15.88
CA GLY A 66 10.90 -7.38 -16.66
C GLY A 66 10.28 -8.60 -15.96
N GLU A 67 10.90 -9.15 -14.91
CA GLU A 67 10.39 -10.33 -14.19
C GLU A 67 9.03 -10.09 -13.52
N GLU A 68 8.86 -8.94 -12.87
CA GLU A 68 7.58 -8.57 -12.25
C GLU A 68 6.47 -8.37 -13.30
N VAL A 69 6.83 -7.74 -14.43
CA VAL A 69 5.91 -7.54 -15.56
C VAL A 69 5.51 -8.88 -16.16
N ALA A 70 6.44 -9.82 -16.33
CA ALA A 70 6.16 -11.17 -16.82
C ALA A 70 5.23 -11.94 -15.88
N THR A 71 5.45 -11.82 -14.56
CA THR A 71 4.58 -12.45 -13.55
C THR A 71 3.17 -11.87 -13.62
N PHE A 72 3.03 -10.55 -13.74
CA PHE A 72 1.74 -9.89 -13.86
C PHE A 72 1.00 -10.25 -15.15
N ASN A 73 1.70 -10.27 -16.29
CA ASN A 73 1.11 -10.65 -17.57
C ASN A 73 0.63 -12.10 -17.57
N LYS A 74 1.44 -13.01 -17.01
CA LYS A 74 1.04 -14.41 -16.83
C LYS A 74 -0.21 -14.53 -15.97
N LEU A 75 -0.28 -13.80 -14.86
CA LEU A 75 -1.47 -13.80 -14.00
C LEU A 75 -2.72 -13.32 -14.77
N GLN A 76 -2.61 -12.28 -15.59
CA GLN A 76 -3.73 -11.83 -16.43
C GLN A 76 -4.17 -12.90 -17.45
N GLU A 77 -3.21 -13.61 -18.06
CA GLU A 77 -3.50 -14.73 -18.97
C GLU A 77 -4.20 -15.88 -18.25
N ASP A 78 -3.70 -16.26 -17.06
CA ASP A 78 -4.28 -17.34 -16.28
C ASP A 78 -5.72 -17.00 -15.81
N ILE A 79 -5.98 -15.73 -15.43
CA ILE A 79 -7.32 -15.23 -15.08
C ILE A 79 -8.27 -15.29 -16.29
N ARG A 80 -7.81 -14.89 -17.49
CA ARG A 80 -8.62 -15.01 -18.72
C ARG A 80 -8.89 -16.47 -19.08
N ALA A 81 -7.89 -17.34 -18.94
CA ALA A 81 -8.03 -18.77 -19.16
C ALA A 81 -9.00 -19.43 -18.16
N ALA A 82 -9.14 -18.85 -16.97
CA ALA A 82 -10.14 -19.23 -15.98
C ALA A 82 -11.58 -18.76 -16.32
N GLY A 83 -11.78 -18.09 -17.46
CA GLY A 83 -13.09 -17.63 -17.93
C GLY A 83 -13.52 -16.28 -17.35
N VAL A 84 -12.62 -15.54 -16.71
CA VAL A 84 -12.92 -14.18 -16.23
C VAL A 84 -12.63 -13.20 -17.36
N GLU A 85 -13.68 -12.51 -17.82
CA GLU A 85 -13.55 -11.45 -18.80
C GLU A 85 -12.92 -10.21 -18.15
N ILE A 86 -11.81 -9.74 -18.73
CA ILE A 86 -11.16 -8.48 -18.34
C ILE A 86 -11.64 -7.42 -19.33
N SER A 87 -12.61 -6.62 -18.91
CA SER A 87 -13.12 -5.48 -19.68
C SER A 87 -12.72 -4.15 -19.04
N CYS A 88 -12.72 -3.10 -19.85
CA CYS A 88 -12.44 -1.73 -19.40
C CYS A 88 -13.59 -0.84 -19.84
N ASP A 89 -14.25 -0.23 -18.86
CA ASP A 89 -15.32 0.74 -19.04
C ASP A 89 -14.79 2.16 -19.31
N PHE A 90 -13.48 2.37 -19.19
CA PHE A 90 -12.84 3.65 -19.48
C PHE A 90 -12.58 3.84 -20.96
N VAL A 91 -12.96 5.02 -21.46
CA VAL A 91 -12.80 5.41 -22.86
C VAL A 91 -12.15 6.79 -22.95
N SER A 92 -11.44 7.02 -24.05
CA SER A 92 -10.89 8.33 -24.38
C SER A 92 -11.01 8.63 -25.87
N ALA A 93 -11.09 9.91 -26.21
CA ALA A 93 -11.14 10.36 -27.59
C ALA A 93 -10.49 11.74 -27.73
N VAL A 94 -9.80 11.97 -28.84
CA VAL A 94 -9.36 13.30 -29.27
C VAL A 94 -10.48 13.95 -30.06
N LEU A 95 -10.91 15.12 -29.62
CA LEU A 95 -11.98 15.91 -30.20
C LEU A 95 -11.41 17.20 -30.77
N GLU A 96 -11.90 17.59 -31.95
CA GLU A 96 -11.66 18.88 -32.57
C GLU A 96 -13.00 19.62 -32.63
N LEU A 97 -13.15 20.66 -31.81
CA LEU A 97 -14.39 21.40 -31.65
C LEU A 97 -14.34 22.68 -32.51
N SER A 98 -15.47 23.14 -33.02
CA SER A 98 -15.55 24.44 -33.70
C SER A 98 -15.31 25.57 -32.72
N GLU A 99 -14.51 26.57 -33.10
CA GLU A 99 -14.35 27.78 -32.28
C GLU A 99 -15.66 28.58 -32.21
N PRO A 100 -15.99 29.21 -31.06
CA PRO A 100 -17.18 30.03 -30.92
C PRO A 100 -17.07 31.28 -31.81
N THR A 101 -18.18 31.66 -32.44
CA THR A 101 -18.28 32.84 -33.31
C THR A 101 -19.50 33.68 -32.92
N LEU A 102 -19.71 34.82 -33.59
CA LEU A 102 -20.94 35.59 -33.40
C LEU A 102 -22.18 34.83 -33.91
N ASP A 103 -22.00 33.93 -34.88
CA ASP A 103 -23.08 33.10 -35.44
C ASP A 103 -23.26 31.77 -34.68
N ASP A 104 -22.23 31.31 -33.98
CA ASP A 104 -22.23 30.12 -33.10
C ASP A 104 -21.85 30.51 -31.67
N THR A 105 -22.86 30.86 -30.89
CA THR A 105 -22.76 31.25 -29.49
C THR A 105 -22.94 30.08 -28.51
N MET A 106 -22.84 28.83 -28.99
CA MET A 106 -23.05 27.63 -28.18
C MET A 106 -22.08 27.57 -26.99
N PRO A 107 -22.57 27.33 -25.76
CA PRO A 107 -21.73 27.18 -24.58
C PRO A 107 -20.71 26.03 -24.70
N ASP A 108 -19.58 26.17 -24.01
CA ASP A 108 -18.49 25.19 -24.03
C ASP A 108 -18.94 23.77 -23.60
N THR A 109 -19.90 23.66 -22.67
CA THR A 109 -20.44 22.38 -22.21
C THR A 109 -21.22 21.66 -23.30
N GLU A 110 -22.15 22.34 -23.96
CA GLU A 110 -22.95 21.77 -25.07
C GLU A 110 -22.05 21.41 -26.26
N ARG A 111 -21.07 22.26 -26.56
CA ARG A 111 -20.09 22.03 -27.63
C ARG A 111 -19.29 20.75 -27.37
N LEU A 112 -18.84 20.55 -26.14
CA LEU A 112 -18.12 19.34 -25.75
C LEU A 112 -19.03 18.11 -25.75
N GLU A 113 -20.26 18.22 -25.20
CA GLU A 113 -21.23 17.13 -25.13
C GLU A 113 -21.58 16.59 -26.52
N LEU A 114 -21.87 17.48 -27.49
CA LEU A 114 -22.16 17.08 -28.87
C LEU A 114 -20.98 16.38 -29.53
N ALA A 115 -19.76 16.93 -29.39
CA ALA A 115 -18.56 16.34 -29.96
C ALA A 115 -18.22 14.99 -29.32
N ALA A 116 -18.38 14.88 -27.99
CA ALA A 116 -18.14 13.65 -27.24
C ALA A 116 -19.18 12.57 -27.58
N GLN A 117 -20.45 12.93 -27.69
CA GLN A 117 -21.52 12.01 -28.08
C GLN A 117 -21.28 11.42 -29.48
N ALA A 118 -20.85 12.26 -30.43
CA ALA A 118 -20.55 11.83 -31.79
C ALA A 118 -19.29 10.96 -31.89
N ALA A 119 -18.39 11.00 -30.90
CA ALA A 119 -17.13 10.26 -30.92
C ALA A 119 -17.26 8.78 -30.53
N PHE A 120 -18.37 8.38 -29.89
CA PHE A 120 -18.58 7.01 -29.42
C PHE A 120 -19.90 6.43 -29.90
N ASP A 121 -19.82 5.34 -30.67
CA ASP A 121 -21.01 4.62 -31.15
C ASP A 121 -21.87 4.12 -29.97
N GLY A 122 -23.17 4.36 -30.05
CA GLY A 122 -24.12 3.97 -29.00
C GLY A 122 -24.17 4.91 -27.79
N CYS A 123 -23.45 6.03 -27.80
CA CYS A 123 -23.57 7.05 -26.77
C CYS A 123 -24.90 7.82 -26.90
N THR A 124 -25.79 7.63 -25.93
CA THR A 124 -27.12 8.27 -25.88
C THR A 124 -27.17 9.48 -24.95
N GLU A 125 -26.28 9.54 -23.96
CA GLU A 125 -26.22 10.62 -22.97
C GLU A 125 -24.76 10.94 -22.62
N VAL A 126 -24.42 12.23 -22.49
CA VAL A 126 -23.12 12.69 -22.00
C VAL A 126 -23.31 13.44 -20.68
N LYS A 127 -22.50 13.11 -19.68
CA LYS A 127 -22.43 13.77 -18.37
C LYS A 127 -21.05 14.33 -18.16
N LEU A 128 -20.94 15.59 -17.81
CA LEU A 128 -19.66 16.22 -17.45
C LEU A 128 -19.54 16.29 -15.93
N THR A 129 -18.41 15.83 -15.37
CA THR A 129 -18.16 16.00 -13.94
C THR A 129 -17.87 17.46 -13.60
N TYR A 130 -18.05 17.83 -12.33
CA TYR A 130 -17.68 19.16 -11.85
C TYR A 130 -16.19 19.45 -12.08
N HIS A 131 -15.31 18.45 -11.95
CA HIS A 131 -13.88 18.59 -12.23
C HIS A 131 -13.63 19.04 -13.67
N THR A 132 -14.29 18.40 -14.64
CA THR A 132 -14.23 18.73 -16.06
C THR A 132 -14.74 20.15 -16.33
N VAL A 133 -15.97 20.47 -15.90
CA VAL A 133 -16.62 21.77 -16.18
C VAL A 133 -15.83 22.93 -15.58
N LYS A 134 -15.27 22.76 -14.37
CA LYS A 134 -14.51 23.81 -13.68
C LYS A 134 -13.31 24.33 -14.47
N LYS A 135 -12.65 23.47 -15.28
CA LYS A 135 -11.48 23.85 -16.07
C LYS A 135 -11.75 24.00 -17.58
N LEU A 136 -12.92 23.56 -18.03
CA LEU A 136 -13.29 23.42 -19.44
C LEU A 136 -12.96 24.64 -20.29
N ALA A 137 -13.49 25.82 -19.92
CA ALA A 137 -13.36 27.02 -20.72
C ALA A 137 -11.90 27.43 -20.95
N LYS A 138 -11.06 27.30 -19.92
CA LYS A 138 -9.63 27.58 -20.00
C LYS A 138 -8.93 26.56 -20.90
N THR A 139 -9.18 25.27 -20.67
CA THR A 139 -8.56 24.16 -21.41
C THR A 139 -8.88 24.22 -22.91
N LEU A 140 -10.13 24.47 -23.30
CA LEU A 140 -10.52 24.57 -24.71
C LEU A 140 -9.74 25.69 -25.43
N ARG A 141 -9.65 26.87 -24.81
CA ARG A 141 -8.99 28.04 -25.42
C ARG A 141 -7.46 27.86 -25.49
N GLU A 142 -6.85 27.32 -24.45
CA GLU A 142 -5.40 27.06 -24.44
C GLU A 142 -4.99 25.98 -25.44
N ALA A 143 -5.89 25.03 -25.74
CA ALA A 143 -5.66 23.94 -26.67
C ALA A 143 -6.17 24.21 -28.10
N ASN A 144 -6.59 25.45 -28.41
CA ASN A 144 -7.20 25.83 -29.70
C ASN A 144 -8.32 24.85 -30.11
N PHE A 145 -9.20 24.53 -29.15
CA PHE A 145 -10.36 23.67 -29.32
C PHE A 145 -10.05 22.25 -29.81
N LYS A 146 -8.79 21.81 -29.68
CA LYS A 146 -8.38 20.42 -29.90
C LYS A 146 -7.96 19.79 -28.57
N VAL A 147 -8.80 18.91 -28.04
CA VAL A 147 -8.64 18.35 -26.69
C VAL A 147 -8.83 16.84 -26.69
N GLN A 148 -8.27 16.16 -25.70
CA GLN A 148 -8.61 14.79 -25.37
C GLN A 148 -9.57 14.77 -24.18
N ILE A 149 -10.64 13.98 -24.30
CA ILE A 149 -11.53 13.63 -23.19
C ILE A 149 -11.22 12.24 -22.67
N ALA A 150 -11.45 12.02 -21.37
CA ALA A 150 -11.37 10.70 -20.74
C ALA A 150 -12.50 10.52 -19.71
N GLY A 151 -13.02 9.31 -19.61
CA GLY A 151 -14.16 9.02 -18.76
C GLY A 151 -14.62 7.58 -18.85
N THR A 152 -15.83 7.29 -18.37
CA THR A 152 -16.44 5.97 -18.44
C THR A 152 -17.61 5.97 -19.42
N LEU A 153 -17.74 4.90 -20.22
CA LEU A 153 -18.92 4.66 -21.06
C LEU A 153 -19.61 3.38 -20.58
N ASP A 154 -20.76 3.56 -19.92
CA ASP A 154 -21.56 2.44 -19.41
C ASP A 154 -23.01 2.60 -19.88
N MET A 155 -23.56 1.52 -20.46
CA MET A 155 -24.96 1.46 -20.90
C MET A 155 -25.43 2.67 -21.73
N GLY A 156 -24.56 3.20 -22.61
CA GLY A 156 -24.84 4.35 -23.47
C GLY A 156 -24.65 5.73 -22.80
N VAL A 157 -24.26 5.78 -21.52
CA VAL A 157 -23.99 7.00 -20.78
C VAL A 157 -22.49 7.23 -20.68
N LEU A 158 -22.00 8.28 -21.35
CA LEU A 158 -20.61 8.73 -21.25
C LEU A 158 -20.47 9.73 -20.10
N THR A 159 -19.70 9.39 -19.07
CA THR A 159 -19.34 10.34 -18.01
C THR A 159 -17.92 10.86 -18.23
N VAL A 160 -17.79 12.09 -18.71
CA VAL A 160 -16.50 12.74 -18.96
C VAL A 160 -15.90 13.24 -17.65
N MET A 161 -14.88 12.54 -17.18
CA MET A 161 -14.17 12.80 -15.92
C MET A 161 -12.98 13.74 -16.08
N ASP A 162 -12.48 13.91 -17.32
CA ASP A 162 -11.41 14.82 -17.63
C ASP A 162 -11.45 15.38 -19.07
N VAL A 163 -10.90 16.59 -19.23
CA VAL A 163 -10.61 17.25 -20.51
C VAL A 163 -9.21 17.87 -20.44
N THR A 164 -8.38 17.62 -21.46
CA THR A 164 -6.98 18.10 -21.49
C THR A 164 -6.53 18.46 -22.89
N GLY A 165 -5.61 19.43 -23.00
CA GLY A 165 -4.95 19.76 -24.28
C GLY A 165 -3.81 18.81 -24.66
N LYS A 166 -3.43 17.88 -23.77
CA LYS A 166 -2.44 16.84 -24.06
C LYS A 166 -3.13 15.66 -24.76
N LEU A 167 -2.87 15.48 -26.06
CA LEU A 167 -3.60 14.57 -26.95
C LEU A 167 -3.23 13.08 -26.82
N ASP A 168 -2.28 12.77 -25.95
CA ASP A 168 -1.78 11.43 -25.62
C ASP A 168 -1.78 11.20 -24.09
N ALA A 169 -2.69 11.85 -23.38
CA ALA A 169 -2.78 11.74 -21.94
C ALA A 169 -3.30 10.34 -21.52
N PRO A 170 -2.54 9.56 -20.73
CA PRO A 170 -2.92 8.19 -20.40
C PRO A 170 -4.05 8.14 -19.37
N MET A 171 -4.87 7.09 -19.40
CA MET A 171 -5.82 6.77 -18.32
C MET A 171 -5.18 5.77 -17.38
N ILE A 172 -5.00 6.14 -16.11
CA ILE A 172 -4.23 5.35 -15.16
C ILE A 172 -5.13 4.78 -14.06
N GLY A 173 -4.91 3.51 -13.74
CA GLY A 173 -5.43 2.83 -12.56
C GLY A 173 -4.37 2.79 -11.48
N CYS A 174 -4.78 2.82 -10.22
CA CYS A 174 -3.89 2.67 -9.08
C CYS A 174 -4.33 1.46 -8.24
N ALA A 175 -3.45 0.50 -7.99
CA ALA A 175 -3.71 -0.59 -7.06
C ALA A 175 -2.80 -0.45 -5.84
N ILE A 176 -3.38 -0.54 -4.65
CA ILE A 176 -2.72 -0.26 -3.38
C ILE A 176 -2.93 -1.46 -2.46
N ASP A 177 -1.83 -1.99 -1.93
CA ASP A 177 -1.82 -2.95 -0.83
C ASP A 177 -1.43 -2.23 0.46
N ILE A 178 -2.34 -2.20 1.44
CA ILE A 178 -2.09 -1.58 2.75
C ILE A 178 -1.88 -2.68 3.79
N GLY A 179 -0.62 -3.09 3.94
CA GLY A 179 -0.20 -3.90 5.07
C GLY A 179 -0.12 -3.09 6.37
N THR A 180 -0.11 -3.80 7.49
CA THR A 180 0.10 -3.19 8.82
C THR A 180 1.46 -2.48 8.88
N THR A 181 2.48 -3.06 8.26
CA THR A 181 3.87 -2.58 8.34
C THR A 181 4.33 -1.81 7.10
N THR A 182 3.89 -2.24 5.92
CA THR A 182 4.32 -1.77 4.60
C THR A 182 3.10 -1.44 3.76
N VAL A 183 3.20 -0.41 2.93
CA VAL A 183 2.18 -0.05 1.92
C VAL A 183 2.85 -0.08 0.57
N THR A 184 2.26 -0.79 -0.38
CA THR A 184 2.76 -0.93 -1.75
C THR A 184 1.72 -0.38 -2.72
N GLY A 185 2.16 0.33 -3.74
CA GLY A 185 1.31 0.83 -4.82
C GLY A 185 1.87 0.47 -6.18
N VAL A 186 0.98 0.22 -7.12
CA VAL A 186 1.29 0.12 -8.54
C VAL A 186 0.35 1.01 -9.35
N LEU A 187 0.88 1.61 -10.41
CA LEU A 187 0.11 2.30 -11.42
C LEU A 187 0.07 1.44 -12.67
N LEU A 188 -1.09 1.36 -13.31
CA LEU A 188 -1.30 0.67 -14.58
C LEU A 188 -2.00 1.56 -15.59
N ASN A 189 -1.70 1.38 -16.87
CA ASN A 189 -2.49 1.94 -17.96
C ASN A 189 -3.81 1.15 -18.07
N LEU A 190 -4.95 1.84 -18.00
CA LEU A 190 -6.28 1.23 -18.04
C LEU A 190 -6.65 0.71 -19.44
N GLU A 191 -6.07 1.26 -20.49
CA GLU A 191 -6.31 0.83 -21.87
C GLU A 191 -5.50 -0.42 -22.21
N THR A 192 -4.20 -0.42 -21.87
CA THR A 192 -3.29 -1.52 -22.26
C THR A 192 -3.14 -2.59 -21.18
N GLY A 193 -3.46 -2.27 -19.92
CA GLY A 193 -3.20 -3.13 -18.77
C GLY A 193 -1.73 -3.14 -18.29
N GLU A 194 -0.87 -2.34 -18.92
CA GLU A 194 0.58 -2.30 -18.62
C GLU A 194 0.88 -1.62 -17.29
N LEU A 195 1.79 -2.20 -16.49
CA LEU A 195 2.32 -1.55 -15.28
C LEU A 195 3.28 -0.42 -15.64
N VAL A 196 3.01 0.80 -15.16
CA VAL A 196 3.79 2.00 -15.51
C VAL A 196 4.66 2.53 -14.36
N ALA A 197 4.31 2.21 -13.12
CA ALA A 197 5.14 2.55 -11.96
C ALA A 197 4.81 1.66 -10.76
N LYS A 198 5.78 1.50 -9.87
CA LYS A 198 5.63 0.80 -8.59
C LYS A 198 6.44 1.50 -7.51
N ALA A 199 5.84 1.61 -6.33
CA ALA A 199 6.55 2.11 -5.16
C ALA A 199 6.07 1.40 -3.89
N SER A 200 6.91 1.40 -2.86
CA SER A 200 6.53 0.97 -1.51
C SER A 200 7.03 1.93 -0.45
N SER A 201 6.32 2.00 0.66
CA SER A 201 6.65 2.82 1.81
C SER A 201 6.30 2.11 3.12
N GLY A 202 6.84 2.58 4.24
CA GLY A 202 6.37 2.13 5.55
C GLY A 202 4.98 2.70 5.86
N ASN A 203 4.12 1.92 6.52
CA ASN A 203 2.83 2.41 6.96
C ASN A 203 3.00 3.45 8.09
N GLY A 204 2.60 4.70 7.84
CA GLY A 204 2.71 5.82 8.78
C GLY A 204 2.01 5.60 10.12
N GLN A 205 1.05 4.68 10.17
CA GLN A 205 0.32 4.30 11.39
C GLN A 205 1.16 3.53 12.41
N ILE A 206 2.33 3.00 12.03
CA ILE A 206 3.18 2.19 12.92
C ILE A 206 3.55 2.91 14.24
N ARG A 207 3.63 4.24 14.22
CA ARG A 207 3.92 5.06 15.42
C ARG A 207 2.80 5.05 16.46
N TYR A 208 1.61 4.63 16.07
CA TYR A 208 0.39 4.63 16.88
C TYR A 208 0.00 3.23 17.37
N GLY A 209 0.65 2.19 16.85
CA GLY A 209 0.43 0.81 17.27
C GLY A 209 1.25 -0.14 16.42
N ALA A 210 1.92 -1.08 17.09
CA ALA A 210 2.71 -2.12 16.44
C ALA A 210 1.84 -3.12 15.65
N ASP A 211 0.58 -3.31 16.08
CA ASP A 211 -0.39 -4.23 15.49
C ASP A 211 -1.76 -3.57 15.33
N VAL A 212 -2.69 -4.32 14.73
CA VAL A 212 -4.07 -3.88 14.46
C VAL A 212 -4.84 -3.54 15.73
N ILE A 213 -4.70 -4.32 16.81
CA ILE A 213 -5.45 -4.12 18.06
C ILE A 213 -5.04 -2.81 18.73
N ASN A 214 -3.74 -2.57 18.84
CA ASN A 214 -3.19 -1.35 19.41
C ASN A 214 -3.63 -0.11 18.63
N ARG A 215 -3.72 -0.20 17.30
CA ARG A 215 -4.25 0.91 16.47
C ARG A 215 -5.75 1.14 16.70
N ILE A 216 -6.55 0.08 16.86
CA ILE A 216 -7.96 0.24 17.24
C ILE A 216 -8.07 0.90 18.63
N ILE A 217 -7.17 0.59 19.59
CA ILE A 217 -7.17 1.24 20.92
C ILE A 217 -6.83 2.73 20.75
N GLU A 218 -5.83 3.06 19.94
CA GLU A 218 -5.47 4.43 19.64
C GLU A 218 -6.62 5.19 18.98
N GLN A 219 -7.36 4.56 18.06
CA GLN A 219 -8.50 5.17 17.38
C GLN A 219 -9.57 5.64 18.37
N SER A 220 -9.80 4.88 19.45
CA SER A 220 -10.76 5.21 20.51
C SER A 220 -10.35 6.39 21.39
N LYS A 221 -9.11 6.88 21.28
CA LYS A 221 -8.64 8.07 22.03
C LYS A 221 -9.14 9.36 21.36
N PRO A 222 -9.23 10.48 22.10
CA PRO A 222 -9.60 11.77 21.52
C PRO A 222 -8.75 12.15 20.29
N GLY A 223 -9.41 12.36 19.15
CA GLY A 223 -8.76 12.66 17.87
C GLY A 223 -8.06 11.48 17.19
N GLY A 224 -8.19 10.24 17.73
CA GLY A 224 -7.53 9.04 17.22
C GLY A 224 -7.95 8.66 15.79
N VAL A 225 -9.24 8.77 15.47
CA VAL A 225 -9.80 8.54 14.12
C VAL A 225 -9.04 9.37 13.08
N LYS A 226 -9.07 10.70 13.21
CA LYS A 226 -8.41 11.62 12.28
C LYS A 226 -6.89 11.39 12.23
N ARG A 227 -6.27 11.12 13.39
CA ARG A 227 -4.82 10.91 13.49
C ARG A 227 -4.36 9.68 12.70
N LEU A 228 -5.04 8.55 12.86
CA LEU A 228 -4.72 7.30 12.14
C LEU A 228 -5.04 7.41 10.65
N GLN A 229 -6.14 8.09 10.31
CA GLN A 229 -6.52 8.35 8.93
C GLN A 229 -5.53 9.29 8.23
N ASP A 230 -5.12 10.39 8.87
CA ASP A 230 -4.11 11.31 8.34
C ASP A 230 -2.76 10.59 8.16
N ALA A 231 -2.38 9.69 9.06
CA ALA A 231 -1.13 8.93 8.96
C ALA A 231 -1.10 8.01 7.74
N ILE A 232 -2.22 7.38 7.37
CA ILE A 232 -2.28 6.55 6.15
C ILE A 232 -2.47 7.41 4.90
N LEU A 233 -3.42 8.34 4.89
CA LEU A 233 -3.71 9.15 3.70
C LEU A 233 -2.59 10.15 3.40
N LYS A 234 -2.30 11.04 4.34
CA LYS A 234 -1.42 12.20 4.10
C LYS A 234 0.05 11.85 4.23
N GLU A 235 0.40 11.00 5.19
CA GLU A 235 1.79 10.70 5.48
C GLU A 235 2.32 9.48 4.71
N THR A 236 1.42 8.63 4.18
CA THR A 236 1.82 7.43 3.42
C THR A 236 1.38 7.50 1.97
N LEU A 237 0.07 7.61 1.69
CA LEU A 237 -0.45 7.51 0.33
C LEU A 237 -0.15 8.74 -0.53
N VAL A 238 -0.24 9.97 -0.01
CA VAL A 238 0.14 11.19 -0.74
C VAL A 238 1.58 11.12 -1.28
N PRO A 239 2.63 10.91 -0.46
CA PRO A 239 4.00 10.83 -0.98
C PRO A 239 4.21 9.63 -1.89
N LEU A 240 3.62 8.46 -1.56
CA LEU A 240 3.71 7.25 -2.37
C LEU A 240 3.18 7.50 -3.80
N THR A 241 1.96 8.05 -3.91
CA THR A 241 1.35 8.41 -5.19
C THR A 241 2.18 9.44 -5.94
N ALA A 242 2.70 10.46 -5.25
CA ALA A 242 3.52 11.50 -5.87
C ALA A 242 4.78 10.91 -6.54
N VAL A 243 5.45 9.96 -5.90
CA VAL A 243 6.63 9.31 -6.49
C VAL A 243 6.28 8.38 -7.62
N MET A 244 5.19 7.60 -7.52
CA MET A 244 4.74 6.79 -8.64
C MET A 244 4.37 7.66 -9.85
N CYS A 245 3.65 8.76 -9.64
CA CYS A 245 3.29 9.71 -10.70
C CYS A 245 4.53 10.33 -11.35
N LYS A 246 5.51 10.73 -10.53
CA LYS A 246 6.79 11.26 -11.01
C LYS A 246 7.55 10.23 -11.84
N SER A 247 7.60 8.98 -11.39
CA SER A 247 8.25 7.87 -12.10
C SER A 247 7.60 7.59 -13.45
N ALA A 248 6.27 7.65 -13.52
CA ALA A 248 5.50 7.45 -14.75
C ALA A 248 5.40 8.69 -15.65
N GLY A 249 5.90 9.86 -15.23
CA GLY A 249 5.80 11.10 -16.01
C GLY A 249 4.36 11.62 -16.16
N ILE A 250 3.49 11.34 -15.18
CA ILE A 250 2.08 11.74 -15.18
C ILE A 250 1.77 12.65 -13.99
N THR A 251 0.60 13.28 -14.03
CA THR A 251 -0.01 13.97 -12.88
C THR A 251 -1.08 13.09 -12.25
N ALA A 252 -1.34 13.26 -10.95
CA ALA A 252 -2.24 12.39 -10.20
C ALA A 252 -3.71 12.49 -10.65
N ASP A 253 -4.13 13.58 -11.29
CA ASP A 253 -5.46 13.71 -11.89
C ASP A 253 -5.68 12.77 -13.09
N ARG A 254 -4.63 12.08 -13.55
CA ARG A 254 -4.74 11.00 -14.54
C ARG A 254 -5.04 9.63 -13.93
N ILE A 255 -5.11 9.52 -12.61
CA ILE A 255 -5.57 8.31 -11.92
C ILE A 255 -7.10 8.36 -11.88
N PHE A 256 -7.76 7.53 -12.70
CA PHE A 256 -9.22 7.51 -12.87
C PHE A 256 -9.93 6.44 -12.02
N ARG A 257 -9.18 5.45 -11.51
CA ARG A 257 -9.70 4.43 -10.59
C ARG A 257 -8.61 3.99 -9.64
N ALA A 258 -8.97 3.75 -8.38
CA ALA A 258 -8.09 3.15 -7.40
C ALA A 258 -8.71 1.87 -6.82
N SER A 259 -7.89 0.86 -6.55
CA SER A 259 -8.28 -0.36 -5.85
C SER A 259 -7.39 -0.55 -4.64
N VAL A 260 -7.98 -0.87 -3.49
CA VAL A 260 -7.29 -1.06 -2.21
C VAL A 260 -7.52 -2.49 -1.71
N ALA A 261 -6.43 -3.23 -1.53
CA ALA A 261 -6.41 -4.50 -0.82
C ALA A 261 -5.77 -4.27 0.56
N SER A 262 -6.45 -4.68 1.63
CA SER A 262 -5.93 -4.57 2.99
C SER A 262 -6.76 -5.40 3.96
N ASN A 263 -6.20 -5.73 5.13
CA ASN A 263 -6.99 -6.37 6.18
C ASN A 263 -8.13 -5.45 6.65
N THR A 264 -9.16 -6.06 7.24
CA THR A 264 -10.39 -5.38 7.66
C THR A 264 -10.13 -4.17 8.56
N THR A 265 -9.16 -4.25 9.47
CA THR A 265 -8.80 -3.12 10.34
C THR A 265 -8.21 -1.98 9.54
N MET A 266 -7.26 -2.24 8.63
CA MET A 266 -6.65 -1.21 7.79
C MET A 266 -7.69 -0.50 6.92
N ASN A 267 -8.66 -1.24 6.35
CA ASN A 267 -9.79 -0.66 5.64
C ASN A 267 -10.58 0.32 6.53
N HIS A 268 -10.91 -0.05 7.78
CA HIS A 268 -11.64 0.85 8.68
C HIS A 268 -10.83 2.10 9.03
N LEU A 269 -9.53 1.96 9.31
CA LEU A 269 -8.67 3.09 9.64
C LEU A 269 -8.43 4.02 8.45
N LEU A 270 -8.32 3.49 7.23
CA LEU A 270 -8.24 4.27 5.99
C LEU A 270 -9.48 5.17 5.83
N LEU A 271 -10.66 4.57 6.00
CA LEU A 271 -11.93 5.27 5.83
C LEU A 271 -12.34 6.15 7.01
N GLY A 272 -11.63 6.06 8.13
CA GLY A 272 -12.02 6.76 9.36
C GLY A 272 -13.30 6.20 9.99
N VAL A 273 -13.67 4.96 9.64
CA VAL A 273 -14.80 4.22 10.21
C VAL A 273 -14.36 3.62 11.55
N ASP A 274 -15.26 3.58 12.54
CA ASP A 274 -14.97 2.99 13.85
C ASP A 274 -14.59 1.50 13.70
N ALA A 275 -13.36 1.18 14.03
CA ALA A 275 -12.83 -0.18 13.98
C ALA A 275 -13.02 -0.92 15.31
N ASN A 276 -13.56 -0.28 16.35
CA ASN A 276 -13.76 -0.93 17.65
C ASN A 276 -14.60 -2.22 17.56
N PRO A 277 -15.72 -2.27 16.81
CA PRO A 277 -16.50 -3.50 16.64
C PRO A 277 -15.73 -4.70 16.05
N VAL A 278 -14.65 -4.47 15.31
CA VAL A 278 -13.82 -5.53 14.71
C VAL A 278 -13.22 -6.46 15.78
N ARG A 279 -12.84 -5.90 16.94
CA ARG A 279 -12.21 -6.66 18.05
C ARG A 279 -13.14 -6.99 19.21
N MET A 280 -14.36 -6.46 19.20
CA MET A 280 -15.32 -6.61 20.29
C MET A 280 -16.27 -7.73 19.94
N GLU A 281 -16.48 -8.69 20.85
CA GLU A 281 -17.46 -9.76 20.66
C GLU A 281 -18.83 -9.17 20.27
N PRO A 282 -19.48 -9.67 19.20
CA PRO A 282 -19.19 -10.88 18.42
C PRO A 282 -18.32 -10.67 17.15
N TYR A 283 -17.39 -9.71 17.17
CA TYR A 283 -16.39 -9.42 16.13
C TYR A 283 -17.02 -9.04 14.79
N ILE A 284 -17.80 -7.96 14.76
CA ILE A 284 -18.57 -7.57 13.59
C ILE A 284 -18.01 -6.28 13.00
N PRO A 285 -17.39 -6.30 11.80
CA PRO A 285 -16.95 -5.09 11.12
C PRO A 285 -18.16 -4.31 10.58
N THR A 286 -17.95 -3.04 10.26
CA THR A 286 -19.00 -2.18 9.68
C THR A 286 -19.39 -2.63 8.27
N PHE A 287 -18.43 -3.14 7.49
CA PHE A 287 -18.67 -3.59 6.13
C PHE A 287 -17.74 -4.75 5.74
N PHE A 288 -18.30 -5.66 4.92
CA PHE A 288 -17.52 -6.61 4.12
C PHE A 288 -17.24 -6.07 2.73
N GLN A 289 -18.23 -5.42 2.13
CA GLN A 289 -18.11 -4.76 0.84
C GLN A 289 -18.87 -3.44 0.88
N TRP A 290 -18.31 -2.42 0.26
CA TRP A 290 -18.95 -1.12 0.06
C TRP A 290 -18.47 -0.50 -1.25
N ARG A 291 -19.35 0.25 -1.92
CA ARG A 291 -19.09 0.94 -3.20
C ARG A 291 -19.68 2.34 -3.16
N GLY A 292 -19.24 3.19 -4.08
CA GLY A 292 -19.74 4.56 -4.24
C GLY A 292 -18.87 5.64 -3.58
N MET A 293 -17.67 5.29 -3.13
CA MET A 293 -16.69 6.26 -2.64
C MET A 293 -15.79 6.73 -3.78
N VAL A 294 -15.57 8.04 -3.87
CA VAL A 294 -14.62 8.63 -4.81
C VAL A 294 -13.47 9.32 -4.09
N ALA A 295 -12.40 9.64 -4.84
CA ALA A 295 -11.17 10.20 -4.29
C ALA A 295 -11.39 11.50 -3.49
N LYS A 296 -12.31 12.36 -3.92
CA LYS A 296 -12.64 13.60 -3.18
C LYS A 296 -13.29 13.35 -1.82
N ASP A 297 -14.03 12.25 -1.64
CA ASP A 297 -14.67 11.91 -0.36
C ASP A 297 -13.62 11.47 0.66
N LEU A 298 -12.66 10.68 0.21
CA LEU A 298 -11.57 10.17 1.04
C LEU A 298 -10.43 11.19 1.22
N GLY A 299 -10.30 12.16 0.32
CA GLY A 299 -9.12 13.03 0.24
C GLY A 299 -7.89 12.32 -0.32
N PHE A 300 -8.10 11.30 -1.16
CA PHE A 300 -7.03 10.59 -1.87
C PHE A 300 -6.55 11.40 -3.08
N VAL A 301 -5.25 11.35 -3.38
CA VAL A 301 -4.65 12.13 -4.46
C VAL A 301 -4.82 11.40 -5.79
N ALA A 302 -5.92 11.68 -6.48
CA ALA A 302 -6.26 11.13 -7.80
C ALA A 302 -7.16 12.13 -8.57
N ASN A 303 -7.74 11.73 -9.71
CA ASN A 303 -8.90 12.44 -10.26
C ASN A 303 -9.98 12.51 -9.16
N PRO A 304 -10.59 13.68 -8.87
CA PRO A 304 -11.56 13.82 -7.78
C PRO A 304 -12.77 12.88 -7.86
N ASP A 305 -13.14 12.48 -9.07
CA ASP A 305 -14.27 11.58 -9.35
C ASP A 305 -13.81 10.12 -9.53
N ALA A 306 -12.52 9.83 -9.36
CA ALA A 306 -12.00 8.46 -9.40
C ALA A 306 -12.64 7.61 -8.30
N GLU A 307 -13.27 6.51 -8.70
CA GLU A 307 -13.82 5.54 -7.76
C GLU A 307 -12.68 4.84 -7.00
N ILE A 308 -12.86 4.68 -5.70
CA ILE A 308 -11.99 3.90 -4.83
C ILE A 308 -12.71 2.61 -4.46
N LEU A 309 -12.22 1.51 -5.01
CA LEU A 309 -12.71 0.17 -4.75
C LEU A 309 -11.93 -0.45 -3.61
N ILE A 310 -12.63 -1.10 -2.68
CA ILE A 310 -12.01 -1.88 -1.60
C ILE A 310 -12.25 -3.35 -1.88
N ALA A 311 -11.18 -4.15 -1.89
CA ALA A 311 -11.29 -5.59 -1.98
C ALA A 311 -12.12 -6.13 -0.80
N PRO A 312 -13.06 -7.06 -1.04
CA PRO A 312 -14.04 -7.44 -0.04
C PRO A 312 -13.37 -8.12 1.17
N ASN A 313 -13.76 -7.71 2.38
CA ASN A 313 -13.43 -8.44 3.60
C ASN A 313 -14.37 -9.64 3.75
N ILE A 314 -13.93 -10.68 4.48
CA ILE A 314 -14.79 -11.84 4.81
C ILE A 314 -14.94 -12.09 6.31
N GLY A 315 -14.19 -11.36 7.14
CA GLY A 315 -14.30 -11.40 8.59
C GLY A 315 -13.56 -10.23 9.23
N SER A 316 -13.52 -10.18 10.56
CA SER A 316 -12.78 -9.14 11.30
C SER A 316 -11.26 -9.23 11.13
N TYR A 317 -10.75 -10.46 10.99
CA TYR A 317 -9.31 -10.74 10.92
C TYR A 317 -8.87 -11.30 9.56
N VAL A 318 -9.80 -11.39 8.60
CA VAL A 318 -9.51 -11.79 7.22
C VAL A 318 -10.15 -10.76 6.30
N GLY A 319 -9.32 -9.93 5.68
CA GLY A 319 -9.77 -8.79 4.89
C GLY A 319 -9.56 -8.94 3.39
N GLY A 320 -9.56 -7.79 2.73
CA GLY A 320 -9.43 -7.63 1.29
C GLY A 320 -8.05 -8.01 0.74
N ASP A 321 -7.00 -7.95 1.55
CA ASP A 321 -5.67 -8.49 1.23
C ASP A 321 -5.73 -9.99 0.93
N ILE A 322 -6.38 -10.76 1.81
CA ILE A 322 -6.51 -12.20 1.65
C ILE A 322 -7.44 -12.57 0.49
N THR A 323 -8.55 -11.85 0.30
CA THR A 323 -9.42 -12.12 -0.85
C THR A 323 -8.76 -11.75 -2.18
N ALA A 324 -7.96 -10.68 -2.23
CA ALA A 324 -7.17 -10.33 -3.40
C ALA A 324 -6.07 -11.37 -3.67
N GLY A 325 -5.34 -11.81 -2.65
CA GLY A 325 -4.33 -12.87 -2.76
C GLY A 325 -4.95 -14.21 -3.19
N THR A 326 -6.11 -14.57 -2.63
CA THR A 326 -6.89 -15.74 -3.03
C THR A 326 -7.29 -15.67 -4.49
N PHE A 327 -7.80 -14.51 -4.93
CA PHE A 327 -8.17 -14.29 -6.33
C PHE A 327 -6.96 -14.45 -7.25
N ALA A 328 -5.83 -13.83 -6.91
CA ALA A 328 -4.59 -13.92 -7.68
C ALA A 328 -3.96 -15.32 -7.68
N SER A 329 -4.16 -16.13 -6.63
CA SER A 329 -3.62 -17.49 -6.53
C SER A 329 -4.34 -18.53 -7.41
N LEU A 330 -5.53 -18.19 -7.90
CA LEU A 330 -6.43 -19.07 -8.66
C LEU A 330 -6.84 -20.36 -7.93
N ILE A 331 -6.68 -20.43 -6.60
CA ILE A 331 -7.17 -21.56 -5.80
C ILE A 331 -8.66 -21.83 -6.00
N TRP A 332 -9.44 -20.77 -6.23
CA TRP A 332 -10.87 -20.83 -6.54
C TRP A 332 -11.19 -21.47 -7.90
N ASN A 333 -10.18 -21.68 -8.75
CA ASN A 333 -10.31 -22.32 -10.07
C ASN A 333 -9.57 -23.67 -10.18
N LYS A 334 -9.25 -24.31 -9.06
CA LYS A 334 -8.57 -25.62 -9.04
C LYS A 334 -9.52 -26.71 -8.58
N ASP A 335 -9.33 -27.92 -9.10
CA ASP A 335 -10.04 -29.11 -8.61
C ASP A 335 -9.37 -29.66 -7.35
N GLU A 336 -8.04 -29.55 -7.25
CA GLU A 336 -7.27 -30.01 -6.11
C GLU A 336 -7.39 -29.12 -4.87
N PHE A 337 -7.35 -29.73 -3.70
CA PHE A 337 -7.19 -29.00 -2.44
C PHE A 337 -5.85 -28.29 -2.41
N SER A 338 -5.91 -26.98 -2.26
CA SER A 338 -4.74 -26.12 -2.13
C SER A 338 -4.78 -25.40 -0.78
N LEU A 339 -3.60 -24.98 -0.33
CA LEU A 339 -3.42 -24.15 0.84
C LEU A 339 -2.66 -22.89 0.42
N PHE A 340 -3.33 -21.74 0.49
CA PHE A 340 -2.71 -20.43 0.38
C PHE A 340 -2.37 -19.94 1.79
N ILE A 341 -1.14 -19.46 1.97
CA ILE A 341 -0.62 -18.97 3.24
C ILE A 341 -0.08 -17.56 2.99
N ASP A 342 -0.68 -16.58 3.64
CA ASP A 342 -0.11 -15.23 3.74
C ASP A 342 0.62 -15.11 5.08
N LEU A 343 1.92 -14.82 4.99
CA LEU A 343 2.81 -14.71 6.14
C LEU A 343 3.21 -13.24 6.31
N GLY A 344 2.51 -12.55 7.20
CA GLY A 344 2.84 -11.20 7.63
C GLY A 344 2.80 -11.07 9.15
N THR A 345 2.40 -9.88 9.62
CA THR A 345 2.19 -9.60 11.05
C THR A 345 1.14 -10.53 11.64
N ASN A 346 0.14 -10.87 10.82
CA ASN A 346 -0.80 -11.95 11.05
C ASN A 346 -0.41 -13.14 10.16
N GLY A 347 -0.80 -14.35 10.56
CA GLY A 347 -0.75 -15.51 9.68
C GLY A 347 -2.16 -15.80 9.18
N GLU A 348 -2.41 -15.61 7.89
CA GLU A 348 -3.70 -15.89 7.28
C GLU A 348 -3.59 -17.10 6.35
N LEU A 349 -4.61 -17.94 6.39
CA LEU A 349 -4.67 -19.18 5.63
C LEU A 349 -5.96 -19.23 4.82
N VAL A 350 -5.89 -19.77 3.62
CA VAL A 350 -7.04 -20.16 2.82
C VAL A 350 -6.85 -21.59 2.34
N PHE A 351 -7.75 -22.47 2.73
CA PHE A 351 -7.76 -23.88 2.34
C PHE A 351 -9.00 -24.17 1.53
N GLY A 352 -8.84 -24.86 0.39
CA GLY A 352 -9.96 -25.27 -0.43
C GLY A 352 -9.61 -25.46 -1.89
N ASN A 353 -10.64 -25.39 -2.72
CA ASN A 353 -10.62 -25.55 -4.16
C ASN A 353 -11.81 -24.77 -4.77
N ARG A 354 -12.20 -25.08 -6.01
CA ARG A 354 -13.37 -24.46 -6.67
C ARG A 354 -14.72 -24.77 -6.03
N ASP A 355 -14.85 -25.88 -5.31
CA ASP A 355 -16.12 -26.31 -4.71
C ASP A 355 -16.38 -25.61 -3.37
N PHE A 356 -15.34 -25.42 -2.57
CA PHE A 356 -15.40 -24.67 -1.33
C PHE A 356 -14.05 -24.08 -0.94
N MET A 357 -14.10 -22.99 -0.19
CA MET A 357 -12.92 -22.40 0.47
C MET A 357 -13.26 -22.04 1.92
N MET A 358 -12.28 -22.19 2.79
CA MET A 358 -12.33 -21.74 4.18
C MET A 358 -11.10 -20.89 4.47
N SER A 359 -11.26 -19.89 5.32
CA SER A 359 -10.15 -19.05 5.76
C SER A 359 -10.12 -18.92 7.26
N CYS A 360 -8.91 -18.80 7.80
CA CYS A 360 -8.67 -18.47 9.19
C CYS A 360 -7.48 -17.50 9.31
N ALA A 361 -7.43 -16.80 10.43
CA ALA A 361 -6.33 -15.93 10.81
C ALA A 361 -5.78 -16.40 12.16
N CYS A 362 -4.48 -16.31 12.34
CA CYS A 362 -3.78 -16.57 13.58
C CYS A 362 -2.83 -15.41 13.92
N SER A 363 -2.61 -15.19 15.21
CA SER A 363 -1.59 -14.24 15.67
C SER A 363 -0.21 -14.91 15.57
N ALA A 364 0.54 -14.58 14.51
CA ALA A 364 1.90 -15.04 14.32
C ALA A 364 2.94 -14.14 15.01
N GLY A 365 2.72 -12.82 14.95
CA GLY A 365 3.68 -11.82 15.41
C GLY A 365 4.75 -11.51 14.35
N PRO A 366 5.44 -10.37 14.44
CA PRO A 366 6.24 -9.83 13.34
C PRO A 366 7.66 -10.43 13.25
N ALA A 367 7.90 -11.64 13.78
CA ALA A 367 9.25 -12.21 13.89
C ALA A 367 9.95 -12.30 12.52
N PHE A 368 9.25 -12.78 11.49
CA PHE A 368 9.79 -12.87 10.12
C PHE A 368 9.87 -11.51 9.40
N GLU A 369 9.24 -10.45 9.93
CA GLU A 369 9.46 -9.07 9.49
C GLU A 369 10.68 -8.42 10.20
N GLY A 370 11.40 -9.19 11.03
CA GLY A 370 12.48 -8.72 11.90
C GLY A 370 11.99 -8.01 13.15
N GLY A 371 10.70 -8.11 13.49
CA GLY A 371 10.11 -7.52 14.68
C GLY A 371 10.35 -8.34 15.94
N ASP A 372 10.55 -7.67 17.08
CA ASP A 372 10.75 -8.26 18.41
C ASP A 372 11.93 -9.25 18.54
N ILE A 373 12.85 -9.23 17.58
CA ILE A 373 14.16 -9.91 17.62
C ILE A 373 15.25 -8.86 17.87
N SER A 374 16.18 -9.11 18.80
CA SER A 374 17.19 -8.13 19.23
C SER A 374 18.07 -7.60 18.10
N CYS A 375 18.39 -8.44 17.13
CA CYS A 375 19.11 -8.11 15.91
C CYS A 375 18.24 -8.22 14.64
N GLY A 376 16.91 -8.29 14.79
CA GLY A 376 15.99 -8.41 13.67
C GLY A 376 15.91 -7.11 12.86
N MET A 377 15.89 -7.25 11.54
CA MET A 377 15.68 -6.13 10.62
C MET A 377 14.92 -6.57 9.36
N ARG A 378 14.50 -5.61 8.53
CA ARG A 378 13.92 -5.93 7.22
C ARG A 378 15.02 -6.32 6.22
N ALA A 379 14.64 -7.00 5.13
CA ALA A 379 15.53 -7.32 4.01
C ALA A 379 15.95 -6.03 3.26
N THR A 380 17.06 -5.45 3.71
CA THR A 380 17.72 -4.25 3.16
C THR A 380 19.23 -4.41 3.28
N ASP A 381 20.02 -3.56 2.64
CA ASP A 381 21.48 -3.61 2.69
C ASP A 381 22.01 -3.79 4.12
N GLY A 382 22.93 -4.75 4.27
CA GLY A 382 23.49 -5.19 5.55
C GLY A 382 22.64 -6.21 6.31
N ALA A 383 21.46 -6.60 5.82
CA ALA A 383 20.70 -7.70 6.40
C ALA A 383 21.33 -9.04 6.05
N VAL A 384 21.50 -9.90 7.05
CA VAL A 384 21.84 -11.32 6.84
C VAL A 384 20.59 -12.03 6.32
N GLU A 385 20.67 -12.56 5.10
CA GLU A 385 19.56 -13.25 4.43
C GLU A 385 19.68 -14.77 4.39
N ALA A 386 20.89 -15.30 4.54
CA ALA A 386 21.13 -16.73 4.68
C ALA A 386 22.27 -17.01 5.66
N VAL A 387 22.15 -18.10 6.39
CA VAL A 387 23.14 -18.55 7.37
C VAL A 387 23.42 -20.03 7.17
N GLU A 388 24.69 -20.39 7.17
CA GLU A 388 25.17 -21.77 7.24
C GLU A 388 26.08 -21.88 8.47
N ILE A 389 25.97 -22.95 9.27
CA ILE A 389 26.82 -23.15 10.45
C ILE A 389 27.60 -24.45 10.31
N ASP A 390 28.93 -24.38 10.42
CA ASP A 390 29.74 -25.60 10.47
C ASP A 390 29.50 -26.35 11.79
N ARG A 391 29.22 -27.65 11.69
CA ARG A 391 28.81 -28.46 12.84
C ARG A 391 29.93 -28.67 13.87
N ASP A 392 31.18 -28.72 13.43
CA ASP A 392 32.31 -29.07 14.28
C ASP A 392 32.96 -27.81 14.87
N SER A 393 33.18 -26.78 14.05
CA SER A 393 33.79 -25.51 14.48
C SER A 393 32.79 -24.54 15.10
N MET A 394 31.49 -24.70 14.82
CA MET A 394 30.42 -23.76 15.16
C MET A 394 30.58 -22.37 14.52
N GLU A 395 31.43 -22.24 13.49
CA GLU A 395 31.63 -20.98 12.78
C GLU A 395 30.47 -20.72 11.80
N PRO A 396 29.82 -19.54 11.86
CA PRO A 396 28.77 -19.20 10.93
C PRO A 396 29.35 -18.57 9.66
N LYS A 397 28.77 -18.94 8.52
CA LYS A 397 28.95 -18.28 7.24
C LYS A 397 27.67 -17.52 6.89
N LEU A 398 27.80 -16.22 6.64
CA LEU A 398 26.67 -15.32 6.45
C LEU A 398 26.60 -14.84 5.00
N THR A 399 25.41 -14.88 4.40
CA THR A 399 25.12 -14.16 3.16
C THR A 399 24.40 -12.87 3.52
N ILE A 400 24.88 -11.75 3.00
CA ILE A 400 24.45 -10.40 3.38
C ILE A 400 23.92 -9.69 2.16
N VAL A 401 22.72 -9.11 2.28
CA VAL A 401 22.11 -8.25 1.26
C VAL A 401 23.01 -7.03 1.03
N GLY A 402 23.38 -6.77 -0.23
CA GLY A 402 24.17 -5.61 -0.64
C GLY A 402 25.42 -5.98 -1.42
N ASP A 403 26.27 -4.97 -1.68
CA ASP A 403 27.49 -5.14 -2.47
C ASP A 403 28.56 -6.00 -1.76
N ALA A 404 29.52 -6.51 -2.53
CA ALA A 404 30.63 -7.30 -1.99
C ALA A 404 31.39 -6.53 -0.90
N GLY A 405 31.54 -7.16 0.27
CA GLY A 405 32.18 -6.55 1.45
C GLY A 405 31.23 -5.79 2.38
N GLN A 406 29.92 -5.78 2.09
CA GLN A 406 28.90 -5.25 2.98
C GLN A 406 28.96 -5.94 4.35
N LYS A 407 28.87 -5.15 5.42
CA LYS A 407 28.92 -5.66 6.81
C LYS A 407 27.50 -5.99 7.31
N PRO A 408 27.35 -7.05 8.13
CA PRO A 408 26.06 -7.39 8.70
C PRO A 408 25.69 -6.36 9.78
N VAL A 409 24.46 -5.84 9.73
CA VAL A 409 23.91 -4.91 10.72
C VAL A 409 22.63 -5.42 11.38
N GLY A 410 22.16 -6.60 10.97
CA GLY A 410 21.02 -7.32 11.52
C GLY A 410 20.64 -8.53 10.66
N ILE A 411 19.58 -9.23 11.02
CA ILE A 411 19.11 -10.47 10.38
C ILE A 411 17.69 -10.25 9.86
N CYS A 412 17.42 -10.56 8.59
CA CYS A 412 16.06 -10.50 8.03
C CYS A 412 15.30 -11.82 8.19
N GLY A 413 14.03 -11.84 7.76
CA GLY A 413 13.15 -13.00 7.93
C GLY A 413 13.73 -14.32 7.43
N SER A 414 14.29 -14.34 6.21
CA SER A 414 14.94 -15.53 5.66
C SER A 414 16.15 -15.96 6.49
N GLY A 415 16.98 -15.00 6.90
CA GLY A 415 18.12 -15.27 7.79
C GLY A 415 17.70 -15.81 9.16
N ILE A 416 16.57 -15.36 9.72
CA ILE A 416 16.03 -15.87 10.99
C ILE A 416 15.62 -17.35 10.85
N ILE A 417 14.97 -17.70 9.73
CA ILE A 417 14.59 -19.09 9.44
C ILE A 417 15.84 -19.96 9.35
N ASP A 418 16.84 -19.54 8.57
CA ASP A 418 18.09 -20.28 8.39
C ASP A 418 18.86 -20.43 9.70
N VAL A 419 19.00 -19.37 10.49
CA VAL A 419 19.68 -19.42 11.80
C VAL A 419 19.04 -20.48 12.70
N ILE A 420 17.71 -20.48 12.83
CA ILE A 420 17.03 -21.44 13.69
C ILE A 420 17.22 -22.87 13.16
N ALA A 421 17.12 -23.06 11.84
CA ALA A 421 17.30 -24.35 11.20
C ALA A 421 18.74 -24.88 11.40
N GLU A 422 19.75 -24.05 11.17
CA GLU A 422 21.16 -24.41 11.28
C GLU A 422 21.57 -24.65 12.73
N LEU A 423 21.14 -23.82 13.68
CA LEU A 423 21.37 -24.04 15.11
C LEU A 423 20.82 -25.41 15.56
N TYR A 424 19.65 -25.80 15.04
CA TYR A 424 19.06 -27.10 15.34
C TYR A 424 19.82 -28.25 14.68
N ARG A 425 20.15 -28.13 13.38
CA ARG A 425 20.86 -29.15 12.61
C ARG A 425 22.27 -29.42 13.14
N THR A 426 22.95 -28.38 13.61
CA THR A 426 24.28 -28.48 14.23
C THR A 426 24.24 -28.89 15.70
N SER A 427 23.04 -29.10 16.26
CA SER A 427 22.82 -29.49 17.66
C SER A 427 23.26 -28.45 18.69
N ILE A 428 23.39 -27.18 18.28
CA ILE A 428 23.61 -26.04 19.19
C ILE A 428 22.34 -25.78 20.02
N ILE A 429 21.16 -25.97 19.43
CA ILE A 429 19.88 -25.92 20.14
C ILE A 429 19.15 -27.27 20.10
N SER A 430 18.42 -27.55 21.17
CA SER A 430 17.49 -28.68 21.25
C SER A 430 16.20 -28.42 20.46
N SER A 431 15.37 -29.46 20.30
CA SER A 431 14.03 -29.34 19.69
C SER A 431 13.06 -28.44 20.47
N LYS A 432 13.43 -28.01 21.68
CA LYS A 432 12.69 -27.04 22.50
C LYS A 432 13.20 -25.61 22.33
N GLY A 433 14.20 -25.38 21.48
CA GLY A 433 14.84 -24.07 21.29
C GLY A 433 15.82 -23.67 22.39
N GLN A 434 16.23 -24.60 23.26
CA GLN A 434 17.22 -24.34 24.31
C GLN A 434 18.63 -24.61 23.79
N PHE A 435 19.57 -23.70 24.04
CA PHE A 435 21.00 -23.93 23.83
C PHE A 435 21.49 -25.12 24.67
N VAL A 436 22.30 -25.98 24.07
CA VAL A 436 22.78 -27.25 24.65
C VAL A 436 24.20 -27.13 25.18
#